data_AF-A0AAU6VJH3-F1
#
_entry.id   AF-A0AAU6VJH3-F1
#
_cell.length_a   1.000
_cell.length_b   1.000
_cell.length_c   1.000
_cell.angle_alpha   90.00
_cell.angle_beta   90.00
_cell.angle_gamma   90.00
#
_symmetry.space_group_name_H-M   'P 1'
#
loop_
_entity.id
_entity.type
_entity.pdbx_description
1 polymer ?
#
loop_
_entity_poly.entity_id
_entity_poly.type
_entity_poly.pdbx_seq_one_letter_code
_entity_poly.pdbx_strand_id
1 'polypeptide(L)'
;MREQLKNLTENDYWVYGVTESDFDHAVSIVREMIEARNHQYESEAAMVRSESSEIADDILDDVAYYRYTDNQYLWQFALWRLQGLIEAVITYQLVDKNTKKLFGLKSKLEALVNSGYQIEQHEIEELLLWANLRNAISHAPPEQFRPIPLCEDDIVEYQMFVKRLFVRWHSGKNVETVV
;
A
#
# COMPACT_ATOMS: atom_id res chain seq x y z
N MET A 1 10.35 20.20 10.75
CA MET A 1 9.38 20.18 9.63
C MET A 1 9.34 21.55 8.97
N ARG A 2 9.35 21.64 7.64
CA ARG A 2 9.25 22.91 6.88
C ARG A 2 7.86 23.56 7.11
N GLU A 3 7.77 24.89 7.13
CA GLU A 3 6.52 25.61 7.43
C GLU A 3 5.35 25.24 6.50
N GLN A 4 5.62 25.04 5.21
CA GLN A 4 4.60 24.62 4.25
C GLN A 4 3.99 23.25 4.60
N LEU A 5 4.79 22.37 5.20
CA LEU A 5 4.32 21.04 5.63
C LEU A 5 3.53 21.10 6.95
N LYS A 6 3.77 22.14 7.78
CA LYS A 6 3.02 22.33 9.04
C LYS A 6 1.61 22.86 8.79
N ASN A 7 1.44 23.67 7.75
CA ASN A 7 0.18 24.37 7.44
C ASN A 7 -0.59 23.73 6.29
N LEU A 8 -0.24 22.50 5.89
CA LEU A 8 -0.89 21.79 4.79
C LEU A 8 -2.32 21.42 5.18
N THR A 9 -3.28 21.81 4.36
CA THR A 9 -4.70 21.47 4.48
C THR A 9 -5.16 20.68 3.27
N GLU A 10 -6.31 20.02 3.40
CA GLU A 10 -6.90 19.23 2.30
C GLU A 10 -7.13 20.06 1.03
N ASN A 11 -7.44 21.35 1.17
CA ASN A 11 -7.63 22.27 0.04
C ASN A 11 -6.35 22.51 -0.75
N ASP A 12 -5.18 22.23 -0.17
CA ASP A 12 -3.88 22.47 -0.81
C ASP A 12 -3.42 21.31 -1.70
N TYR A 13 -3.99 20.10 -1.55
CA TYR A 13 -3.51 18.91 -2.25
C TYR A 13 -4.60 18.00 -2.86
N TRP A 14 -5.87 18.13 -2.48
CA TRP A 14 -6.98 17.37 -3.08
C TRP A 14 -7.53 18.05 -4.35
N VAL A 15 -6.70 18.11 -5.41
CA VAL A 15 -7.08 18.78 -6.67
C VAL A 15 -7.81 17.83 -7.63
N TYR A 16 -7.25 16.65 -7.90
CA TYR A 16 -7.74 15.73 -8.95
C TYR A 16 -8.39 14.44 -8.42
N GLY A 17 -8.31 14.20 -7.10
CA GLY A 17 -8.77 12.94 -6.49
C GLY A 17 -7.85 11.76 -6.79
N VAL A 18 -8.19 10.58 -6.24
CA VAL A 18 -7.51 9.31 -6.56
C VAL A 18 -8.13 8.73 -7.82
N THR A 19 -7.27 8.21 -8.69
CA THR A 19 -7.59 7.52 -9.93
C THR A 19 -7.26 6.03 -9.83
N GLU A 20 -7.78 5.25 -10.78
CA GLU A 20 -7.45 3.83 -10.89
C GLU A 20 -5.94 3.59 -11.06
N SER A 21 -5.25 4.44 -11.84
CA SER A 21 -3.80 4.34 -12.07
C SER A 21 -2.95 4.60 -10.84
N ASP A 22 -3.48 5.27 -9.80
CA ASP A 22 -2.73 5.48 -8.56
C ASP A 22 -2.49 4.15 -7.82
N PHE A 23 -3.40 3.19 -7.93
CA PHE A 23 -3.22 1.84 -7.38
C PHE A 23 -2.14 1.06 -8.13
N ASP A 24 -2.11 1.20 -9.46
CA ASP A 24 -1.09 0.58 -10.31
C ASP A 24 0.29 1.15 -10.03
N HIS A 25 0.37 2.47 -9.93
CA HIS A 25 1.61 3.16 -9.67
C HIS A 25 2.19 2.83 -8.28
N ALA A 26 1.33 2.63 -7.27
CA ALA A 26 1.77 2.25 -5.93
C ALA A 26 2.54 0.91 -5.91
N VAL A 27 2.19 -0.02 -6.79
CA VAL A 27 2.87 -1.32 -6.92
C VAL A 27 4.04 -1.22 -7.90
N SER A 28 3.86 -0.55 -9.05
CA SER A 28 4.88 -0.48 -10.10
C SER A 28 6.17 0.17 -9.59
N ILE A 29 6.06 1.28 -8.85
CA ILE A 29 7.24 1.99 -8.34
C ILE A 29 8.06 1.12 -7.37
N VAL A 30 7.38 0.33 -6.54
CA VAL A 30 8.03 -0.57 -5.58
C VAL A 30 8.69 -1.73 -6.29
N ARG A 31 7.99 -2.35 -7.26
CA ARG A 31 8.55 -3.41 -8.10
C ARG A 31 9.81 -2.92 -8.83
N GLU A 32 9.74 -1.79 -9.52
CA GLU A 32 10.88 -1.20 -10.24
C GLU A 32 12.08 -0.94 -9.30
N MET A 33 11.83 -0.45 -8.08
CA MET A 33 12.89 -0.24 -7.08
C MET A 33 13.52 -1.57 -6.63
N ILE A 34 12.72 -2.60 -6.37
CA ILE A 34 13.21 -3.91 -5.96
C ILE A 34 14.00 -4.57 -7.09
N GLU A 35 13.51 -4.52 -8.33
CA GLU A 35 14.20 -5.04 -9.51
C GLU A 35 15.54 -4.33 -9.73
N ALA A 36 15.55 -3.00 -9.72
CA ALA A 36 16.78 -2.22 -9.85
C ALA A 36 17.78 -2.57 -8.74
N ARG A 37 17.28 -2.78 -7.51
CA ARG A 37 18.11 -3.22 -6.41
C ARG A 37 18.66 -4.63 -6.69
N ASN A 38 17.84 -5.59 -7.10
CA ASN A 38 18.33 -6.95 -7.34
C ASN A 38 19.40 -6.98 -8.44
N HIS A 39 19.22 -6.25 -9.53
CA HIS A 39 20.23 -6.12 -10.58
C HIS A 39 21.55 -5.51 -10.07
N GLN A 40 21.48 -4.48 -9.22
CA GLN A 40 22.69 -3.91 -8.61
C GLN A 40 23.43 -4.95 -7.77
N TYR A 41 22.70 -5.73 -6.97
CA TYR A 41 23.30 -6.79 -6.15
C TYR A 41 23.96 -7.88 -7.01
N GLU A 42 23.32 -8.31 -8.08
CA GLU A 42 23.88 -9.32 -8.98
C GLU A 42 25.22 -8.86 -9.57
N SER A 43 25.30 -7.59 -9.99
CA SER A 43 26.54 -7.00 -10.50
C SER A 43 27.63 -6.91 -9.42
N GLU A 44 27.28 -6.47 -8.21
CA GLU A 44 28.20 -6.38 -7.07
C GLU A 44 28.69 -7.76 -6.64
N ALA A 45 27.80 -8.75 -6.57
CA ALA A 45 28.10 -10.13 -6.21
C ALA A 45 29.02 -10.79 -7.25
N ALA A 46 28.82 -10.54 -8.54
CA ALA A 46 29.70 -11.04 -9.59
C ALA A 46 31.12 -10.48 -9.45
N MET A 47 31.25 -9.19 -9.14
CA MET A 47 32.53 -8.54 -8.91
C MET A 47 33.25 -9.13 -7.68
N VAL A 48 32.56 -9.24 -6.54
CA VAL A 48 33.13 -9.81 -5.31
C VAL A 48 33.58 -11.26 -5.52
N ARG A 49 32.78 -12.08 -6.21
CA ARG A 49 33.16 -13.46 -6.54
C ARG A 49 34.38 -13.54 -7.44
N SER A 50 34.58 -12.56 -8.33
CA SER A 50 35.77 -12.50 -9.18
C SER A 50 37.03 -12.05 -8.43
N GLU A 51 36.90 -11.13 -7.48
CA GLU A 51 38.03 -10.51 -6.76
C GLU A 51 38.43 -11.28 -5.49
N SER A 52 37.50 -11.99 -4.86
CA SER A 52 37.68 -12.62 -3.54
C SER A 52 36.96 -13.96 -3.44
N SER A 53 37.12 -14.81 -4.46
CA SER A 53 36.39 -16.09 -4.61
C SER A 53 36.40 -17.01 -3.37
N GLU A 54 37.48 -17.02 -2.59
CA GLU A 54 37.62 -17.90 -1.42
C GLU A 54 36.73 -17.51 -0.24
N ILE A 55 36.33 -16.23 -0.14
CA ILE A 55 35.53 -15.67 0.97
C ILE A 55 34.27 -14.94 0.48
N ALA A 56 33.97 -15.03 -0.82
CA ALA A 56 32.92 -14.23 -1.45
C ALA A 56 31.54 -14.53 -0.86
N ASP A 57 31.23 -15.80 -0.59
CA ASP A 57 29.92 -16.17 -0.07
C ASP A 57 29.72 -15.68 1.38
N ASP A 58 30.77 -15.70 2.21
CA ASP A 58 30.73 -15.12 3.56
C ASP A 58 30.47 -13.61 3.53
N ILE A 59 31.11 -12.89 2.59
CA ILE A 59 30.87 -11.45 2.39
C ILE A 59 29.42 -11.19 1.93
N LEU A 60 28.91 -12.03 1.04
CA LEU A 60 27.62 -11.81 0.38
C LEU A 60 26.43 -12.19 1.25
N ASP A 61 26.59 -13.03 2.27
CA ASP A 61 25.51 -13.46 3.15
C ASP A 61 24.89 -12.27 3.92
N ASP A 62 25.74 -11.47 4.58
CA ASP A 62 25.31 -10.27 5.29
C ASP A 62 24.65 -9.25 4.34
N VAL A 63 25.24 -9.06 3.16
CA VAL A 63 24.72 -8.13 2.15
C VAL A 63 23.35 -8.58 1.64
N ALA A 64 23.19 -9.88 1.37
CA ALA A 64 21.93 -10.46 0.93
C ALA A 64 20.85 -10.29 2.01
N TYR A 65 21.20 -10.52 3.28
CA TYR A 65 20.29 -10.36 4.41
C TYR A 65 19.76 -8.92 4.56
N TYR A 66 20.65 -7.93 4.55
CA TYR A 66 20.23 -6.52 4.66
C TYR A 66 19.41 -6.09 3.43
N ARG A 67 19.79 -6.54 2.24
CA ARG A 67 19.04 -6.24 1.03
C ARG A 67 17.64 -6.83 1.05
N TYR A 68 17.52 -8.06 1.52
CA TYR A 68 16.22 -8.72 1.72
C TYR A 68 15.35 -7.94 2.71
N THR A 69 15.92 -7.52 3.84
CA THR A 69 15.24 -6.71 4.87
C THR A 69 14.72 -5.40 4.31
N ASP A 70 15.54 -4.67 3.55
CA ASP A 70 15.13 -3.44 2.87
C ASP A 70 14.00 -3.67 1.85
N ASN A 71 14.08 -4.76 1.07
CA ASN A 71 13.03 -5.11 0.12
C ASN A 71 11.70 -5.40 0.83
N GLN A 72 11.74 -5.96 2.06
CA GLN A 72 10.55 -6.10 2.88
C GLN A 72 9.92 -4.74 3.21
N TYR A 73 10.70 -3.73 3.61
CA TYR A 73 10.16 -2.38 3.84
C TYR A 73 9.50 -1.77 2.60
N LEU A 74 10.03 -2.05 1.41
CA LEU A 74 9.44 -1.60 0.16
C LEU A 74 8.06 -2.23 -0.08
N TRP A 75 7.89 -3.54 0.18
CA TRP A 75 6.57 -4.18 0.11
C TRP A 75 5.60 -3.67 1.19
N GLN A 76 6.08 -3.44 2.41
CA GLN A 76 5.27 -2.84 3.47
C GLN A 76 4.77 -1.45 3.05
N PHE A 77 5.62 -0.65 2.40
CA PHE A 77 5.23 0.66 1.85
C PHE A 77 4.13 0.54 0.79
N ALA A 78 4.21 -0.44 -0.12
CA ALA A 78 3.15 -0.68 -1.11
C ALA A 78 1.81 -0.96 -0.42
N LEU A 79 1.79 -1.85 0.58
CA LEU A 79 0.60 -2.14 1.37
C LEU A 79 0.04 -0.88 2.06
N TRP A 80 0.91 -0.07 2.68
CA TRP A 80 0.51 1.17 3.34
C TRP A 80 -0.11 2.16 2.35
N ARG A 81 0.49 2.28 1.16
CA ARG A 81 0.03 3.19 0.13
C ARG A 81 -1.33 2.76 -0.41
N LEU A 82 -1.52 1.47 -0.73
CA LEU A 82 -2.78 0.93 -1.21
C LEU A 82 -3.92 1.15 -0.19
N GLN A 83 -3.67 0.84 1.09
CA GLN A 83 -4.63 1.10 2.18
C GLN A 83 -4.97 2.59 2.29
N GLY A 84 -3.96 3.47 2.19
CA GLY A 84 -4.16 4.92 2.23
C GLY A 84 -4.98 5.44 1.05
N LEU A 85 -4.75 4.91 -0.16
CA LEU A 85 -5.48 5.30 -1.37
C LEU A 85 -6.97 4.93 -1.26
N ILE A 86 -7.30 3.70 -0.88
CA ILE A 86 -8.71 3.28 -0.78
C ILE A 86 -9.45 4.01 0.35
N GLU A 87 -8.79 4.23 1.48
CA GLU A 87 -9.36 5.04 2.57
C GLU A 87 -9.62 6.48 2.15
N ALA A 88 -8.75 7.04 1.31
CA ALA A 88 -8.90 8.40 0.80
C ALA A 88 -10.03 8.50 -0.22
N VAL A 89 -10.17 7.52 -1.11
CA VAL A 89 -11.32 7.39 -2.02
C VAL A 89 -12.64 7.44 -1.24
N ILE A 90 -12.76 6.60 -0.21
CA ILE A 90 -13.97 6.55 0.62
C ILE A 90 -14.25 7.93 1.26
N THR A 91 -13.22 8.50 1.90
CA THR A 91 -13.37 9.71 2.71
C THR A 91 -13.65 10.96 1.87
N TYR A 92 -13.00 11.09 0.71
CA TYR A 92 -12.94 12.35 -0.03
C TYR A 92 -13.69 12.34 -1.37
N GLN A 93 -13.97 11.17 -1.94
CA GLN A 93 -14.64 11.05 -3.24
C GLN A 93 -16.03 10.42 -3.12
N LEU A 94 -16.25 9.49 -2.19
CA LEU A 94 -17.49 8.72 -2.14
C LEU A 94 -18.49 9.20 -1.09
N VAL A 95 -18.01 9.64 0.08
CA VAL A 95 -18.81 10.11 1.23
C VAL A 95 -18.88 11.64 1.27
N ASP A 96 -20.00 12.19 1.74
CA ASP A 96 -20.18 13.64 1.85
C ASP A 96 -19.19 14.27 2.85
N LYS A 97 -18.61 15.42 2.46
CA LYS A 97 -17.64 16.18 3.27
C LYS A 97 -18.19 16.69 4.61
N ASN A 98 -19.51 16.71 4.77
CA ASN A 98 -20.18 17.11 6.02
C ASN A 98 -20.26 15.97 7.05
N THR A 99 -19.79 14.76 6.70
CA THR A 99 -19.74 13.63 7.62
C THR A 99 -18.70 13.92 8.71
N LYS A 100 -19.03 13.58 9.97
CA LYS A 100 -18.11 13.70 11.12
C LYS A 100 -16.75 13.06 10.77
N LYS A 101 -15.66 13.58 11.36
CA LYS A 101 -14.30 13.01 11.18
C LYS A 101 -14.33 11.48 11.30
N LEU A 102 -14.00 10.80 10.21
CA LEU A 102 -13.99 9.34 10.10
C LEU A 102 -12.64 8.80 10.57
N PHE A 103 -12.61 8.22 11.77
CA PHE A 103 -11.40 7.67 12.37
C PHE A 103 -11.30 6.16 12.10
N GLY A 104 -10.25 5.75 11.38
CA GLY A 104 -9.97 4.36 11.05
C GLY A 104 -10.88 3.79 9.95
N LEU A 105 -10.48 2.64 9.41
CA LEU A 105 -11.14 2.01 8.26
C LEU A 105 -12.60 1.64 8.54
N LYS A 106 -12.89 1.09 9.72
CA LYS A 106 -14.24 0.63 10.07
C LYS A 106 -15.29 1.75 9.96
N SER A 107 -15.00 2.92 10.54
CA SER A 107 -15.93 4.06 10.48
C SER A 107 -16.09 4.60 9.06
N LYS A 108 -15.04 4.52 8.23
CA LYS A 108 -15.09 4.89 6.80
C LYS A 108 -16.01 3.96 6.02
N LEU A 109 -15.91 2.65 6.25
CA LEU A 109 -16.78 1.66 5.60
C LEU A 109 -18.24 1.81 6.05
N GLU A 110 -18.49 2.05 7.34
CA GLU A 110 -19.84 2.35 7.84
C GLU A 110 -20.43 3.61 7.18
N ALA A 111 -19.64 4.67 7.02
CA ALA A 111 -20.07 5.89 6.33
C ALA A 111 -20.36 5.67 4.84
N LEU A 112 -19.56 4.81 4.19
CA LEU A 112 -19.77 4.42 2.79
C LEU A 112 -21.10 3.68 2.62
N VAL A 113 -21.42 2.73 3.49
CA VAL A 113 -22.71 2.01 3.49
C VAL A 113 -23.87 2.97 3.73
N ASN A 114 -23.73 3.88 4.70
CA ASN A 114 -24.76 4.88 5.00
C ASN A 114 -24.98 5.87 3.84
N SER A 115 -24.00 6.00 2.94
CA SER A 115 -24.08 6.80 1.72
C SER A 115 -24.71 6.03 0.55
N GLY A 116 -25.23 4.81 0.78
CA GLY A 116 -25.98 4.01 -0.18
C GLY A 116 -25.16 3.07 -1.06
N TYR A 117 -23.86 2.95 -0.83
CA TYR A 117 -23.02 2.00 -1.57
C TYR A 117 -23.20 0.58 -1.02
N GLN A 118 -23.25 -0.39 -1.94
CA GLN A 118 -23.24 -1.79 -1.57
C GLN A 118 -21.81 -2.27 -1.30
N ILE A 119 -21.64 -2.94 -0.18
CA ILE A 119 -20.44 -3.67 0.19
C ILE A 119 -20.87 -4.97 0.84
N GLU A 120 -20.25 -6.07 0.44
CA GLU A 120 -20.52 -7.36 1.01
C GLU A 120 -19.75 -7.55 2.32
N GLN A 121 -20.31 -8.33 3.24
CA GLN A 121 -19.70 -8.57 4.55
C GLN A 121 -18.28 -9.16 4.43
N HIS A 122 -18.07 -10.06 3.47
CA HIS A 122 -16.76 -10.65 3.21
C HIS A 122 -15.73 -9.61 2.75
N GLU A 123 -16.14 -8.56 2.05
CA GLU A 123 -15.25 -7.49 1.57
C GLU A 123 -14.85 -6.56 2.70
N ILE A 124 -15.77 -6.29 3.64
CA ILE A 124 -15.46 -5.57 4.88
C ILE A 124 -14.42 -6.36 5.68
N GLU A 125 -14.65 -7.66 5.86
CA GLU A 125 -13.75 -8.54 6.60
C GLU A 125 -12.36 -8.59 5.96
N GLU A 126 -12.29 -8.77 4.65
CA GLU A 126 -11.04 -8.77 3.88
C GLU A 126 -10.28 -7.44 4.03
N LEU A 127 -10.95 -6.30 3.86
CA LEU A 127 -10.34 -4.97 4.07
C LEU A 127 -9.78 -4.81 5.49
N LEU A 128 -10.48 -5.32 6.50
CA LEU A 128 -10.04 -5.26 7.89
C LEU A 128 -8.86 -6.21 8.15
N LEU A 129 -8.80 -7.37 7.50
CA LEU A 129 -7.66 -8.29 7.57
C LEU A 129 -6.39 -7.62 7.03
N TRP A 130 -6.44 -7.02 5.85
CA TRP A 130 -5.31 -6.27 5.28
C TRP A 130 -4.89 -5.09 6.16
N ALA A 131 -5.85 -4.36 6.73
CA ALA A 131 -5.54 -3.26 7.66
C ALA A 131 -4.87 -3.75 8.96
N ASN A 132 -5.28 -4.91 9.46
CA ASN A 132 -4.65 -5.53 10.63
C ASN A 132 -3.23 -6.01 10.32
N LEU A 133 -3.02 -6.67 9.18
CA LEU A 133 -1.70 -7.04 8.69
C LEU A 133 -0.80 -5.81 8.58
N ARG A 134 -1.29 -4.74 7.95
CA ARG A 134 -0.60 -3.47 7.84
C ARG A 134 -0.18 -2.92 9.20
N ASN A 135 -1.07 -2.91 10.19
CA ASN A 135 -0.76 -2.41 11.51
C ASN A 135 0.27 -3.30 12.24
N ALA A 136 0.17 -4.62 12.08
CA ALA A 136 1.10 -5.56 12.69
C ALA A 136 2.53 -5.33 12.19
N ILE A 137 2.73 -5.25 10.87
CA ILE A 137 4.05 -5.03 10.27
C ILE A 137 4.58 -3.60 10.54
N SER A 138 3.71 -2.59 10.63
CA SER A 138 4.12 -1.23 11.02
C SER A 138 4.69 -1.13 12.43
N HIS A 139 4.40 -2.09 13.30
CA HIS A 139 4.87 -2.13 14.67
C HIS A 139 5.90 -3.23 14.93
N ALA A 140 6.21 -4.02 13.89
CA ALA A 140 7.12 -5.16 13.94
C ALA A 140 8.25 -4.97 12.91
N PRO A 141 9.23 -4.09 13.18
CA PRO A 141 10.38 -3.89 12.28
C PRO A 141 11.10 -5.23 12.03
N PRO A 142 11.36 -5.62 10.76
CA PRO A 142 11.93 -6.91 10.37
C PRO A 142 13.26 -7.30 11.05
N GLU A 143 14.04 -6.32 11.49
CA GLU A 143 15.33 -6.53 12.16
C GLU A 143 15.17 -6.98 13.62
N GLN A 144 14.06 -6.61 14.27
CA GLN A 144 13.79 -6.91 15.68
C GLN A 144 12.75 -8.02 15.84
N PHE A 145 11.75 -7.98 14.98
CA PHE A 145 10.66 -8.94 14.92
C PHE A 145 10.80 -9.63 13.56
N ARG A 146 10.58 -10.94 13.47
CA ARG A 146 10.59 -11.67 12.20
C ARG A 146 9.15 -11.85 11.73
N PRO A 147 8.45 -10.79 11.28
CA PRO A 147 7.10 -10.97 10.73
C PRO A 147 7.21 -11.88 9.50
N ILE A 148 6.10 -12.52 9.16
CA ILE A 148 6.01 -13.26 7.90
C ILE A 148 6.30 -12.26 6.76
N PRO A 149 7.26 -12.57 5.87
CA PRO A 149 7.64 -11.66 4.81
C PRO A 149 6.52 -11.51 3.80
N LEU A 150 6.36 -10.29 3.29
CA LEU A 150 5.52 -10.02 2.13
C LEU A 150 6.30 -10.32 0.86
N CYS A 151 5.58 -10.86 -0.12
CA CYS A 151 6.04 -10.98 -1.48
C CYS A 151 5.19 -10.14 -2.42
N GLU A 152 5.60 -10.10 -3.69
CA GLU A 152 4.88 -9.36 -4.71
C GLU A 152 3.43 -9.86 -4.87
N ASP A 153 3.23 -11.17 -4.85
CA ASP A 153 1.91 -11.78 -5.06
C ASP A 153 0.91 -11.33 -4.01
N ASP A 154 1.33 -11.22 -2.74
CA ASP A 154 0.48 -10.71 -1.64
C ASP A 154 0.02 -9.27 -1.93
N ILE A 155 0.93 -8.42 -2.41
CA ILE A 155 0.65 -7.01 -2.71
C ILE A 155 -0.24 -6.87 -3.94
N VAL A 156 0.00 -7.69 -4.97
CA VAL A 156 -0.81 -7.72 -6.20
C VAL A 156 -2.21 -8.22 -5.90
N GLU A 157 -2.37 -9.24 -5.04
CA GLU A 157 -3.68 -9.71 -4.58
C GLU A 157 -4.47 -8.57 -3.94
N TYR A 158 -3.87 -7.86 -2.99
CA TYR A 158 -4.52 -6.73 -2.33
C TYR A 158 -4.81 -5.58 -3.29
N GLN A 159 -3.87 -5.23 -4.17
CA GLN A 159 -4.05 -4.21 -5.22
C GLN A 159 -5.27 -4.54 -6.08
N MET A 160 -5.35 -5.77 -6.60
CA MET A 160 -6.47 -6.22 -7.42
C MET A 160 -7.79 -6.15 -6.65
N PHE A 161 -7.79 -6.54 -5.38
CA PHE A 161 -8.97 -6.46 -4.52
C PHE A 161 -9.47 -5.02 -4.36
N VAL A 162 -8.62 -4.08 -3.92
CA VAL A 162 -9.04 -2.67 -3.72
C VAL A 162 -9.38 -1.96 -5.02
N LYS A 163 -8.72 -2.32 -6.12
CA LYS A 163 -9.01 -1.78 -7.45
C LYS A 163 -10.38 -2.21 -7.97
N ARG A 164 -10.78 -3.47 -7.74
CA ARG A 164 -12.16 -3.93 -8.04
C ARG A 164 -13.20 -3.14 -7.26
N LEU A 165 -12.97 -2.91 -5.96
CA LEU A 165 -13.85 -2.11 -5.12
C LEU A 165 -13.95 -0.67 -5.64
N PHE A 166 -12.81 -0.05 -5.96
CA PHE A 166 -12.75 1.30 -6.54
C PHE A 166 -13.61 1.42 -7.79
N VAL A 167 -13.44 0.53 -8.78
CA VAL A 167 -14.19 0.55 -10.04
C VAL A 167 -15.69 0.36 -9.78
N ARG A 168 -16.06 -0.59 -8.93
CA ARG A 168 -17.47 -0.87 -8.62
C ARG A 168 -18.14 0.32 -7.94
N TRP A 169 -17.49 0.93 -6.94
CA TRP A 169 -18.07 2.07 -6.24
C TRP A 169 -18.21 3.30 -7.13
N HIS A 170 -17.25 3.58 -8.02
CA HIS A 170 -17.39 4.70 -8.97
C HIS A 170 -18.43 4.45 -10.07
N SER A 171 -18.69 3.18 -10.42
CA SER A 171 -19.72 2.82 -11.40
C SER A 171 -21.12 2.77 -10.79
N GLY A 172 -21.23 2.46 -9.50
CA GLY A 172 -22.50 2.17 -8.81
C GLY A 172 -23.33 3.38 -8.39
N LYS A 173 -22.82 4.62 -8.51
CA LYS A 173 -23.55 5.83 -8.08
C LYS A 173 -24.60 6.33 -9.10
N ASN A 174 -24.65 5.75 -10.30
CA ASN A 174 -25.50 6.23 -11.42
C ASN A 174 -26.78 5.40 -11.65
N VAL A 175 -27.41 4.89 -10.60
CA VAL A 175 -28.83 4.53 -10.69
C VAL A 175 -29.61 5.57 -9.90
N GLU A 176 -29.83 6.74 -10.53
CA GLU A 176 -30.94 7.59 -10.14
C GLU A 176 -32.20 6.73 -10.19
N THR A 177 -32.72 6.33 -9.02
CA THR A 177 -34.10 5.88 -8.90
C THR A 177 -34.98 7.08 -9.23
N VAL A 178 -35.30 7.23 -10.51
CA VAL A 178 -36.47 8.00 -10.94
C VAL A 178 -37.67 7.22 -10.43
N VAL A 179 -38.29 7.73 -9.37
CA VAL A 179 -39.67 7.40 -8.99
C VAL A 179 -40.49 8.67 -9.13
#